data_AF-A0A839Y5U5-F1
#
_entry.id   AF-A0A839Y5U5-F1
#
_cell.length_a   1.000
_cell.length_b   1.000
_cell.length_c   1.000
_cell.angle_alpha   90.00
_cell.angle_beta   90.00
_cell.angle_gamma   90.00
#
_symmetry.space_group_name_H-M   'P 1'
#
loop_
_entity.id
_entity.type
_entity.pdbx_description
1 polymer ?
#
loop_
_entity_poly.entity_id
_entity_poly.type
_entity_poly.pdbx_seq_one_letter_code
_entity_poly.pdbx_strand_id
1 'polypeptide(L)'
;MRSLMITVPALLATTAPPVASLRVHGERSTFSVVVEENTETGYDIRIRCVSACDHPIDFIEPIDDVPMGLITRDQGELVYSLWSGGSTYRVRVWKVSDRGVRKVAELSSRGRPDFLTDETGRPAIRTYESDRGIGPLKPVLRSFIHDRFVVAP
;
A
#
# COMPACT_ATOMS: atom_id res chain seq x y z
N MET A 1 -23.03 -2.04 51.72
CA MET A 1 -21.86 -2.26 50.84
C MET A 1 -22.12 -1.53 49.53
N ARG A 2 -21.36 -0.47 49.24
CA ARG A 2 -21.48 0.32 48.00
C ARG A 2 -20.55 -0.28 46.94
N SER A 3 -21.12 -0.84 45.88
CA SER A 3 -20.35 -1.26 44.71
C SER A 3 -19.99 -0.02 43.90
N LEU A 4 -18.70 0.35 43.86
CA LEU A 4 -18.18 1.29 42.88
C LEU A 4 -18.17 0.60 41.51
N MET A 5 -19.01 1.04 40.58
CA MET A 5 -18.82 0.73 39.18
C MET A 5 -17.70 1.61 38.64
N ILE A 6 -16.56 1.00 38.34
CA ILE A 6 -15.48 1.63 37.58
C ILE A 6 -15.88 1.56 36.12
N THR A 7 -16.39 2.65 35.57
CA THR A 7 -16.53 2.83 34.12
C THR A 7 -15.13 3.00 33.54
N VAL A 8 -14.57 1.93 32.97
CA VAL A 8 -13.38 2.01 32.14
C VAL A 8 -13.76 2.76 30.87
N PRO A 9 -13.15 3.93 30.56
CA PRO A 9 -13.38 4.56 29.27
C PRO A 9 -12.80 3.63 28.21
N ALA A 10 -13.63 3.20 27.26
CA ALA A 10 -13.14 2.61 26.03
C ALA A 10 -12.31 3.67 25.32
N LEU A 11 -10.99 3.54 25.37
CA LEU A 11 -10.07 4.27 24.49
C LEU A 11 -10.45 3.90 23.06
N LEU A 12 -11.20 4.77 22.38
CA LEU A 12 -11.29 4.74 20.93
C LEU A 12 -9.86 4.98 20.44
N ALA A 13 -9.17 3.90 20.07
CA ALA A 13 -7.91 3.99 19.37
C ALA A 13 -8.21 4.67 18.03
N THR A 14 -8.03 5.99 17.96
CA THR A 14 -7.89 6.68 16.68
C THR A 14 -6.63 6.11 16.06
N THR A 15 -6.80 5.18 15.12
CA THR A 15 -5.69 4.66 14.34
C THR A 15 -5.27 5.79 13.42
N ALA A 16 -4.19 6.49 13.78
CA ALA A 16 -3.61 7.48 12.89
C ALA A 16 -3.43 6.86 11.50
N PRO A 17 -3.74 7.59 10.42
CA PRO A 17 -3.56 7.08 9.07
C PRO A 17 -2.11 6.60 8.86
N PRO A 18 -1.90 5.54 8.09
CA PRO A 18 -0.56 5.03 7.85
C PRO A 18 0.29 6.06 7.11
N VAL A 19 1.59 6.08 7.43
CA VAL A 19 2.60 6.91 6.78
C VAL A 19 3.77 6.03 6.38
N ALA A 20 4.38 6.31 5.24
CA ALA A 20 5.60 5.65 4.78
C ALA A 20 6.58 6.64 4.15
N SER A 21 7.85 6.23 4.06
CA SER A 21 8.92 6.95 3.38
C SER A 21 9.51 6.06 2.29
N LEU A 22 9.83 6.65 1.14
CA LEU A 22 10.42 5.97 -0.01
C LEU A 22 11.67 6.72 -0.47
N ARG A 23 12.75 5.99 -0.70
CA ARG A 23 13.96 6.51 -1.35
C ARG A 23 13.98 6.10 -2.82
N VAL A 24 14.27 7.07 -3.68
CA VAL A 24 14.31 6.91 -5.15
C VAL A 24 15.75 7.14 -5.64
N HIS A 25 16.16 6.43 -6.69
CA HIS A 25 17.51 6.48 -7.27
C HIS A 25 18.66 6.24 -6.28
N GLY A 26 18.52 5.24 -5.41
CA GLY A 26 19.58 4.89 -4.45
C GLY A 26 19.84 6.00 -3.44
N GLU A 27 18.76 6.51 -2.83
CA GLU A 27 18.76 7.54 -1.77
C GLU A 27 18.96 8.98 -2.23
N ARG A 28 18.91 9.27 -3.54
CA ARG A 28 19.02 10.66 -4.02
C ARG A 28 17.82 11.50 -3.64
N SER A 29 16.61 10.95 -3.77
CA SER A 29 15.38 11.69 -3.52
C SER A 29 14.53 10.95 -2.50
N THR A 30 13.89 11.71 -1.60
CA THR A 30 13.05 11.15 -0.54
C THR A 30 11.61 11.62 -0.72
N PHE A 31 10.69 10.65 -0.68
CA PHE A 31 9.26 10.87 -0.79
C PHE A 31 8.56 10.46 0.50
N SER A 32 7.60 11.29 0.91
CA SER A 32 6.63 10.96 1.95
C SER A 32 5.36 10.42 1.30
N VAL A 33 4.82 9.34 1.85
CA VAL A 33 3.52 8.78 1.49
C VAL A 33 2.62 8.88 2.72
N VAL A 34 1.56 9.66 2.61
CA VAL A 34 0.62 9.90 3.70
C VAL A 34 -0.80 9.66 3.23
N VAL A 35 -1.65 9.20 4.14
CA VAL A 35 -3.10 9.19 3.95
C VAL A 35 -3.66 10.35 4.78
N GLU A 36 -4.37 11.27 4.12
CA GLU A 36 -4.91 12.48 4.74
C GLU A 36 -6.44 12.46 4.63
N GLU A 37 -7.13 12.96 5.66
CA GLU A 37 -8.57 13.22 5.57
C GLU A 37 -8.82 14.41 4.63
N ASN A 38 -9.82 14.28 3.77
CA ASN A 38 -10.27 15.33 2.86
C ASN A 38 -11.78 15.48 2.99
N THR A 39 -12.26 16.71 3.20
CA THR A 39 -13.68 16.99 3.44
C THR A 39 -14.58 16.74 2.22
N GLU A 40 -14.02 16.74 1.02
CA GLU A 40 -14.76 16.54 -0.24
C GLU A 40 -14.72 15.07 -0.69
N THR A 41 -13.57 14.40 -0.56
CA THR A 41 -13.34 13.04 -1.06
C THR A 41 -13.32 11.97 0.03
N GLY A 42 -13.38 12.35 1.29
CA GLY A 42 -13.22 11.48 2.45
C GLY A 42 -11.75 11.32 2.84
N TYR A 43 -10.97 10.63 1.99
CA TYR A 43 -9.54 10.42 2.20
C TYR A 43 -8.79 10.58 0.88
N ASP A 44 -7.55 11.06 0.97
CA ASP A 44 -6.60 11.09 -0.13
C ASP A 44 -5.33 10.34 0.24
N ILE A 45 -4.73 9.63 -0.72
CA ILE A 45 -3.33 9.23 -0.63
C ILE A 45 -2.48 10.29 -1.32
N ARG A 46 -1.51 10.84 -0.58
CA ARG A 46 -0.58 11.85 -1.06
C ARG A 46 0.84 11.32 -1.07
N ILE A 47 1.49 11.42 -2.23
CA ILE A 47 2.89 11.05 -2.44
C ILE A 47 3.64 12.32 -2.83
N ARG A 48 4.44 12.83 -1.90
CA ARG A 48 5.12 14.12 -2.05
C ARG A 48 6.62 13.95 -1.93
N CYS A 49 7.37 14.58 -2.83
CA CYS A 49 8.80 14.72 -2.62
C CYS A 49 9.08 15.71 -1.50
N VAL A 50 9.89 15.27 -0.52
CA VAL A 50 10.25 16.07 0.65
C VAL A 50 11.73 16.45 0.68
N SER A 51 12.57 15.81 -0.13
CA SER A 51 14.00 16.14 -0.21
C SER A 51 14.61 15.73 -1.56
N ALA A 52 15.47 16.61 -2.08
CA ALA A 52 16.41 16.34 -3.18
C ALA A 52 15.77 15.75 -4.45
N CYS A 53 14.56 16.21 -4.81
CA CYS A 53 14.03 15.99 -6.15
C CYS A 53 14.46 17.13 -7.07
N ASP A 54 14.77 16.77 -8.32
CA ASP A 54 15.09 17.75 -9.35
C ASP A 54 13.91 18.71 -9.58
N HIS A 55 12.67 18.21 -9.50
CA HIS A 55 11.43 18.99 -9.66
C HIS A 55 10.44 18.69 -8.52
N PRO A 56 9.57 19.66 -8.13
CA PRO A 56 8.52 19.42 -7.15
C PRO A 56 7.54 18.35 -7.65
N ILE A 57 7.33 17.30 -6.84
CA ILE A 57 6.31 16.28 -7.08
C ILE A 57 5.37 16.26 -5.89
N ASP A 58 4.08 16.44 -6.18
CA ASP A 58 3.00 16.38 -5.21
C ASP A 58 1.80 15.68 -5.87
N PHE A 59 1.77 14.35 -5.71
CA PHE A 59 0.71 13.52 -6.26
C PHE A 59 -0.37 13.32 -5.20
N ILE A 60 -1.64 13.50 -5.58
CA ILE A 60 -2.80 13.31 -4.73
C ILE A 60 -3.80 12.44 -5.49
N GLU A 61 -4.28 11.37 -4.87
CA GLU A 61 -5.33 10.52 -5.43
C GLU A 61 -6.42 10.28 -4.36
N PRO A 62 -7.70 10.58 -4.67
CA PRO A 62 -8.81 10.22 -3.81
C PRO A 62 -8.91 8.72 -3.58
N ILE A 63 -9.24 8.32 -2.35
CA ILE A 63 -9.39 6.92 -1.95
C ILE A 63 -10.64 6.72 -1.11
N ASP A 64 -11.21 5.52 -1.19
CA ASP A 64 -12.53 5.23 -0.63
C ASP A 64 -12.53 5.06 0.90
N ASP A 65 -11.38 4.72 1.49
CA ASP A 65 -11.22 4.44 2.93
C ASP A 65 -9.73 4.58 3.35
N VAL A 66 -9.40 4.32 4.60
CA VAL A 66 -8.01 4.24 5.09
C VAL A 66 -7.43 2.85 4.79
N PRO A 67 -6.29 2.73 4.09
CA PRO A 67 -5.64 1.44 3.89
C PRO A 67 -5.18 0.87 5.24
N MET A 68 -5.20 -0.46 5.36
CA MET A 68 -4.66 -1.17 6.51
C MET A 68 -3.18 -0.88 6.76
N GLY A 69 -2.45 -0.54 5.70
CA GLY A 69 -1.04 -0.19 5.78
C GLY A 69 -0.46 0.29 4.46
N LEU A 70 0.62 1.04 4.59
CA LEU A 70 1.49 1.44 3.50
C LEU A 70 2.82 0.70 3.62
N ILE A 71 3.34 0.20 2.50
CA ILE A 71 4.62 -0.48 2.42
C ILE A 71 5.40 0.16 1.28
N THR A 72 6.67 0.43 1.49
CA THR A 72 7.56 0.97 0.47
C THR A 72 8.66 -0.03 0.13
N ARG A 73 9.10 -0.01 -1.13
CA ARG A 73 10.27 -0.74 -1.60
C ARG A 73 11.13 0.22 -2.41
N ASP A 74 12.20 0.69 -1.79
CA ASP A 74 13.21 1.54 -2.44
C ASP A 74 13.76 0.84 -3.69
N GLN A 75 14.05 -0.47 -3.57
CA GLN A 75 14.34 -1.31 -4.72
C GLN A 75 13.09 -1.46 -5.59
N GLY A 76 13.13 -0.82 -6.76
CA GLY A 76 11.99 -0.74 -7.68
C GLY A 76 11.16 0.52 -7.52
N GLU A 77 11.40 1.34 -6.49
CA GLU A 77 10.76 2.64 -6.23
C GLU A 77 9.22 2.52 -6.18
N LEU A 78 8.74 1.57 -5.37
CA LEU A 78 7.34 1.18 -5.31
C LEU A 78 6.71 1.54 -3.97
N VAL A 79 5.48 2.04 -4.04
CA VAL A 79 4.57 2.24 -2.90
C VAL A 79 3.43 1.26 -3.03
N TYR A 80 3.15 0.50 -1.99
CA TYR A 80 2.04 -0.44 -1.91
C TYR A 80 1.07 0.06 -0.84
N SER A 81 -0.22 0.04 -1.15
CA SER A 81 -1.28 0.19 -0.14
C SER A 81 -2.09 -1.10 -0.04
N LEU A 82 -2.28 -1.59 1.18
CA LEU A 82 -3.05 -2.80 1.48
C LEU A 82 -4.41 -2.43 2.06
N TRP A 83 -5.47 -3.05 1.54
CA TRP A 83 -6.85 -2.76 1.88
C TRP A 83 -7.59 -4.03 2.31
N SER A 84 -8.53 -3.90 3.25
CA SER A 84 -9.50 -4.95 3.56
C SER A 84 -10.84 -4.62 2.94
N GLY A 85 -11.28 -5.44 1.97
CA GLY A 85 -12.58 -5.32 1.30
C GLY A 85 -13.57 -6.39 1.75
N GLY A 86 -13.68 -6.63 3.06
CA GLY A 86 -14.59 -7.59 3.70
C GLY A 86 -14.27 -9.07 3.44
N SER A 87 -14.27 -9.50 2.18
CA SER A 87 -14.03 -10.89 1.74
C SER A 87 -12.79 -11.07 0.85
N THR A 88 -12.08 -9.97 0.58
CA THR A 88 -10.86 -9.92 -0.22
C THR A 88 -9.97 -8.77 0.27
N TYR A 89 -8.67 -8.95 0.20
CA TYR A 89 -7.71 -7.87 0.23
C TYR A 89 -7.60 -7.23 -1.14
N ARG A 90 -7.35 -5.92 -1.19
CA ARG A 90 -6.89 -5.22 -2.39
C ARG A 90 -5.49 -4.67 -2.16
N VAL A 91 -4.68 -4.65 -3.21
CA VAL A 91 -3.35 -4.03 -3.21
C VAL A 91 -3.30 -3.06 -4.37
N ARG A 92 -3.09 -1.77 -4.09
CA ARG A 92 -2.77 -0.77 -5.12
C ARG A 92 -1.27 -0.48 -5.05
N VAL A 93 -0.64 -0.37 -6.21
CA VAL A 93 0.80 -0.14 -6.31
C VAL A 93 1.07 1.06 -7.20
N TRP A 94 1.89 1.99 -6.71
CA TRP A 94 2.40 3.12 -7.47
C TRP A 94 3.91 3.00 -7.64
N LYS A 95 4.38 3.32 -8.83
CA LYS A 95 5.78 3.55 -9.16
C LYS A 95 6.06 5.04 -9.00
N VAL A 96 7.08 5.36 -8.22
CA VAL A 96 7.54 6.71 -7.96
C VAL A 96 8.89 6.90 -8.66
N SER A 97 9.08 8.05 -9.27
CA SER A 97 10.32 8.45 -9.93
C SER A 97 10.45 9.97 -9.88
N ASP A 98 11.61 10.50 -10.26
CA ASP A 98 11.82 11.96 -10.39
C ASP A 98 10.98 12.60 -11.50
N ARG A 99 10.33 11.79 -12.34
CA ARG A 99 9.40 12.25 -13.38
C ARG A 99 7.95 12.25 -12.93
N GLY A 100 7.66 11.74 -11.73
CA GLY A 100 6.32 11.66 -11.16
C GLY A 100 5.92 10.28 -10.67
N VAL A 101 4.64 10.18 -10.33
CA VAL A 101 4.01 9.01 -9.71
C VAL A 101 2.99 8.40 -10.67
N ARG A 102 3.00 7.08 -10.82
CA ARG A 102 2.06 6.34 -11.68
C ARG A 102 1.58 5.06 -11.01
N LYS A 103 0.27 4.82 -11.01
CA LYS A 103 -0.30 3.52 -10.60
C LYS A 103 0.12 2.43 -11.60
N VAL A 104 0.73 1.36 -11.12
CA VAL A 104 1.27 0.25 -11.95
C VAL A 104 0.52 -1.06 -11.74
N ALA A 105 -0.23 -1.20 -10.65
CA ALA A 105 -1.09 -2.35 -10.42
C ALA A 105 -2.24 -2.04 -9.45
N GLU A 106 -3.34 -2.74 -9.66
CA GLU A 106 -4.38 -2.96 -8.66
C GLU A 106 -4.70 -4.46 -8.67
N LEU A 107 -4.47 -5.14 -7.55
CA LEU A 107 -4.61 -6.59 -7.42
C LEU A 107 -5.62 -6.93 -6.31
N SER A 108 -6.30 -8.05 -6.47
CA SER A 108 -7.19 -8.62 -5.45
C SER A 108 -6.63 -9.94 -4.94
N SER A 109 -6.84 -10.23 -3.66
CA SER A 109 -6.39 -11.47 -3.02
C SER A 109 -7.43 -11.94 -2.01
N ARG A 110 -7.82 -13.20 -2.05
CA ARG A 110 -8.76 -13.79 -1.07
C ARG A 110 -8.10 -14.03 0.29
N GLY A 111 -6.79 -14.28 0.29
CA GLY A 111 -5.94 -14.34 1.50
C GLY A 111 -5.07 -13.10 1.65
N ARG A 112 -4.45 -12.90 2.81
CA ARG A 112 -3.53 -11.78 3.03
C ARG A 112 -2.35 -11.87 2.04
N PRO A 113 -2.11 -10.88 1.17
CA PRO A 113 -1.04 -10.93 0.19
C PRO A 113 0.33 -10.80 0.86
N ASP A 114 1.36 -11.38 0.23
CA ASP A 114 2.75 -11.23 0.65
C ASP A 114 3.51 -10.28 -0.28
N PHE A 115 4.33 -9.41 0.30
CA PHE A 115 5.19 -8.46 -0.41
C PHE A 115 6.64 -8.95 -0.38
N LEU A 116 7.09 -9.53 -1.48
CA LEU A 116 8.28 -10.37 -1.56
C LEU A 116 9.30 -9.81 -2.55
N THR A 117 10.43 -10.52 -2.64
CA THR A 117 11.41 -10.41 -3.71
C THR A 117 11.46 -11.76 -4.41
N ASP A 118 11.46 -11.78 -5.74
CA ASP A 118 11.57 -13.03 -6.51
C ASP A 118 13.01 -13.58 -6.52
N GLU A 119 13.20 -14.76 -7.12
CA GLU A 119 14.49 -15.45 -7.18
C GLU A 119 15.59 -14.66 -7.91
N THR A 120 15.20 -13.66 -8.71
CA THR A 120 16.11 -12.77 -9.45
C THR A 120 16.33 -11.43 -8.75
N GLY A 121 15.82 -11.26 -7.54
CA GLY A 121 15.96 -10.02 -6.78
C GLY A 121 14.94 -8.95 -7.14
N ARG A 122 13.90 -9.24 -7.93
CA ARG A 122 12.89 -8.23 -8.33
C ARG A 122 11.76 -8.14 -7.31
N PRO A 123 11.14 -6.96 -7.12
CA PRO A 123 9.93 -6.85 -6.30
C PRO A 123 8.83 -7.79 -6.82
N ALA A 124 8.13 -8.46 -5.91
CA ALA A 124 7.06 -9.37 -6.26
C ALA A 124 5.91 -9.30 -5.24
N ILE A 125 4.70 -9.63 -5.70
CA ILE A 125 3.53 -9.79 -4.85
C ILE A 125 3.00 -11.21 -5.01
N ARG A 126 2.80 -11.92 -3.90
CA ARG A 126 2.04 -13.15 -3.90
C ARG A 126 0.61 -12.86 -3.46
N THR A 127 -0.35 -13.12 -4.33
CA THR A 127 -1.77 -13.13 -4.00
C THR A 127 -2.26 -14.56 -3.80
N TYR A 128 -3.43 -14.70 -3.20
CA TYR A 128 -4.07 -15.97 -2.92
C TYR A 128 -5.42 -15.98 -3.62
N GLU A 129 -5.55 -16.78 -4.67
CA GLU A 129 -6.69 -16.78 -5.59
C GLU A 129 -7.44 -18.11 -5.49
N SER A 130 -8.71 -18.11 -5.90
CA SER A 130 -9.49 -19.35 -5.96
C SER A 130 -10.25 -19.40 -7.26
N ASP A 131 -10.13 -20.52 -7.98
CA ASP A 131 -10.86 -20.78 -9.20
C ASP A 131 -12.37 -21.00 -8.93
N ARG A 132 -12.76 -21.28 -7.68
CA ARG A 132 -14.14 -21.52 -7.22
C ARG A 132 -14.37 -20.94 -5.82
N GLY A 133 -15.58 -20.47 -5.52
CA GLY A 133 -15.86 -19.73 -4.27
C GLY A 133 -15.49 -20.46 -2.95
N ILE A 134 -15.56 -21.79 -2.93
CA ILE A 134 -15.22 -22.63 -1.77
C ILE A 134 -14.17 -23.64 -2.23
N GLY A 135 -12.90 -23.29 -2.13
CA GLY A 135 -11.78 -24.14 -2.55
C GLY A 135 -10.47 -23.68 -1.91
N PRO A 136 -9.42 -24.52 -1.93
CA PRO A 136 -8.12 -24.13 -1.42
C PRO A 136 -7.57 -22.95 -2.23
N LEU A 137 -7.06 -21.93 -1.53
CA LEU A 137 -6.46 -20.77 -2.18
C LEU A 137 -5.13 -21.19 -2.84
N LYS A 138 -4.99 -20.84 -4.11
CA LYS A 138 -3.75 -21.03 -4.88
C LYS A 138 -2.90 -19.77 -4.78
N PRO A 139 -1.61 -19.89 -4.40
CA PRO A 139 -0.71 -18.75 -4.43
C PRO A 139 -0.39 -18.39 -5.89
N VAL A 140 -0.46 -17.10 -6.22
CA VAL A 140 -0.07 -16.57 -7.53
C VAL A 140 1.01 -15.52 -7.31
N LEU A 141 2.23 -15.82 -7.74
CA LEU A 141 3.36 -14.91 -7.66
C LEU A 141 3.39 -14.02 -8.91
N ARG A 142 3.38 -12.70 -8.69
CA ARG A 142 3.57 -11.71 -9.75
C ARG A 142 4.86 -10.94 -9.51
N SER A 143 5.79 -11.01 -10.44
CA SER A 143 7.05 -10.26 -10.41
C SER A 143 6.90 -8.93 -11.14
N PHE A 144 7.59 -7.90 -10.64
CA PHE A 144 7.65 -6.59 -11.28
C PHE A 144 8.71 -6.59 -12.39
N ILE A 145 8.27 -6.62 -13.64
CA ILE A 145 9.11 -6.72 -14.85
C ILE A 145 8.68 -5.65 -15.84
N HIS A 146 9.62 -4.82 -16.29
CA HIS A 146 9.37 -3.73 -17.25
C HIS A 146 8.15 -2.85 -16.85
N ASP A 147 8.16 -2.35 -15.61
CA ASP A 147 7.14 -1.45 -15.05
C ASP A 147 5.72 -2.02 -14.90
N ARG A 148 5.58 -3.34 -14.81
CA ARG A 148 4.31 -4.03 -14.57
C ARG A 148 4.48 -5.30 -13.77
N PHE A 149 3.45 -5.69 -13.05
CA PHE A 149 3.37 -6.99 -12.39
C PHE A 149 2.88 -8.05 -13.38
N VAL A 150 3.70 -9.08 -13.62
CA VAL A 150 3.38 -10.22 -14.49
C VAL A 150 3.46 -11.51 -13.70
N VAL A 151 2.58 -12.47 -14.01
CA VAL A 151 2.68 -13.82 -13.42
C VAL A 151 4.00 -14.42 -13.88
N ALA A 152 4.88 -14.75 -12.92
CA ALA A 152 6.12 -15.43 -13.23
C ALA A 152 5.80 -16.87 -13.67
N PRO A 153 6.42 -17.38 -14.76
CA PRO A 153 6.25 -18.76 -15.19
C PRO A 153 6.79 -19.76 -14.17
#